data_AF-A0A9D7PZF1-F1
#
_entry.id   AF-A0A9D7PZF1-F1
#
_cell.length_a   1.000
_cell.length_b   1.000
_cell.length_c   1.000
_cell.angle_alpha   90.00
_cell.angle_beta   90.00
_cell.angle_gamma   90.00
#
_symmetry.space_group_name_H-M   'P 1'
#
loop_
_entity.id
_entity.type
_entity.pdbx_description
1 polymer ?
#
loop_
_entity_poly.entity_id
_entity_poly.type
_entity_poly.pdbx_seq_one_letter_code
_entity_poly.pdbx_strand_id
1 'polypeptide(L)'
;MKVWNKNEVLVLGEGVSEEGTSNFTADQRGNSVYIVFTNSVKWGDYIKFVITVPSHFNLNLSTAAGEITILDQITGNHVLFTAGGDIRGKNINGGMNASTQAEISFLEMFLESVHSNCRRRHPVKDVKGKANFLTSGGNIVCGNFAESATLGTAGGDILVRNVAGGANFKTAGGNIKVASLQGSSVLTTAGGSLMVDAAIGKINAKTSAGEVLIGLVHSDAIIKTSAGEVEIGVAATNTGKINIQNSSGDVEIRILQR
;
A
#
# COMPACT_ATOMS: atom_id res chain seq x y z
N MET A 1 19.60 -4.46 -2.61
CA MET A 1 20.12 -3.39 -3.48
C MET A 1 20.67 -2.28 -2.61
N LYS A 2 21.88 -1.80 -2.92
CA LYS A 2 22.58 -0.72 -2.22
C LYS A 2 22.67 0.52 -3.11
N VAL A 3 22.91 1.68 -2.51
CA VAL A 3 23.06 2.94 -3.22
C VAL A 3 24.39 3.62 -2.89
N TRP A 4 25.02 4.27 -3.87
CA TRP A 4 26.24 5.06 -3.67
C TRP A 4 26.29 6.34 -4.53
N ASN A 5 27.32 7.16 -4.32
CA ASN A 5 27.51 8.45 -5.00
C ASN A 5 28.38 8.36 -6.27
N LYS A 6 28.57 7.16 -6.82
CA LYS A 6 29.34 6.94 -8.04
C LYS A 6 28.40 6.73 -9.23
N ASN A 7 28.82 7.19 -10.41
CA ASN A 7 28.11 6.97 -11.66
C ASN A 7 28.48 5.62 -12.30
N GLU A 8 28.42 4.55 -11.51
CA GLU A 8 28.71 3.19 -11.96
C GLU A 8 27.75 2.20 -11.28
N VAL A 9 27.53 1.05 -11.89
CA VAL A 9 26.70 -0.04 -11.32
C VAL A 9 27.61 -1.19 -10.98
N LEU A 10 27.55 -1.66 -9.72
CA LEU A 10 28.30 -2.81 -9.25
C LEU A 10 27.35 -3.98 -9.02
N VAL A 11 27.68 -5.15 -9.55
CA VAL A 11 26.91 -6.39 -9.37
C VAL A 11 27.79 -7.42 -8.70
N LEU A 12 27.38 -7.88 -7.52
CA LEU A 12 28.02 -8.98 -6.81
C LEU A 12 27.05 -10.15 -6.72
N GLY A 13 27.46 -11.32 -7.23
CA GLY A 13 26.69 -12.56 -7.12
C GLY A 13 27.33 -13.49 -6.08
N GLU A 14 26.58 -13.86 -5.04
CA GLU A 14 26.94 -14.88 -4.06
C GLU A 14 26.20 -16.19 -4.42
N GLY A 15 26.90 -17.34 -4.38
CA GLY A 15 26.30 -18.66 -4.63
C GLY A 15 26.19 -19.07 -6.10
N VAL A 16 26.86 -18.36 -7.02
CA VAL A 16 26.89 -18.72 -8.45
C VAL A 16 27.99 -19.75 -8.68
N SER A 17 27.63 -20.98 -9.08
CA SER A 17 28.60 -22.00 -9.50
C SER A 17 29.27 -21.64 -10.84
N GLU A 18 30.42 -22.24 -11.16
CA GLU A 18 31.11 -22.00 -12.44
C GLU A 18 30.20 -22.25 -13.66
N GLU A 19 29.34 -23.27 -13.65
CA GLU A 19 28.32 -23.49 -14.70
C GLU A 19 27.23 -22.41 -14.70
N GLY A 20 26.86 -21.87 -13.53
CA GLY A 20 25.87 -20.80 -13.38
C GLY A 20 26.33 -19.45 -13.93
N THR A 21 27.63 -19.23 -14.13
CA THR A 21 28.15 -18.00 -14.75
C THR A 21 27.75 -17.87 -16.22
N SER A 22 27.53 -18.98 -16.93
CA SER A 22 27.05 -18.98 -18.33
C SER A 22 25.63 -18.45 -18.50
N ASN A 23 24.86 -18.47 -17.41
CA ASN A 23 23.47 -18.01 -17.34
C ASN A 23 23.32 -16.56 -16.88
N PHE A 24 24.45 -15.89 -16.61
CA PHE A 24 24.51 -14.50 -16.17
C PHE A 24 25.04 -13.62 -17.30
N THR A 25 24.24 -12.62 -17.68
CA THR A 25 24.64 -11.60 -18.65
C THR A 25 24.49 -10.23 -18.03
N ALA A 26 25.57 -9.46 -18.04
CA ALA A 26 25.57 -8.04 -17.73
C ALA A 26 26.02 -7.25 -18.96
N ASP A 27 25.12 -6.42 -19.50
CA ASP A 27 25.37 -5.60 -20.68
C ASP A 27 24.99 -4.15 -20.40
N GLN A 28 25.79 -3.20 -20.89
CA GLN A 28 25.49 -1.78 -20.79
C GLN A 28 25.13 -1.24 -22.16
N ARG A 29 23.93 -0.64 -22.27
CA ARG A 29 23.47 0.04 -23.47
C ARG A 29 23.16 1.49 -23.14
N GLY A 30 24.05 2.40 -23.50
CA GLY A 30 23.96 3.80 -23.11
C GLY A 30 24.00 3.97 -21.58
N ASN A 31 22.96 4.58 -21.02
CA ASN A 31 22.82 4.80 -19.57
C ASN A 31 22.05 3.67 -18.84
N SER A 32 21.73 2.58 -19.56
CA SER A 32 21.00 1.44 -19.02
C SER A 32 21.92 0.27 -18.80
N VAL A 33 21.85 -0.35 -17.62
CA VAL A 33 22.55 -1.58 -17.29
C VAL A 33 21.54 -2.71 -17.24
N TYR A 34 21.73 -3.72 -18.08
CA TYR A 34 20.89 -4.90 -18.19
C TYR A 34 21.58 -6.05 -17.49
N ILE A 35 20.96 -6.56 -16.43
CA ILE A 35 21.42 -7.73 -15.69
C ILE A 35 20.36 -8.80 -15.88
N VAL A 36 20.71 -9.84 -16.62
CA VAL A 36 19.83 -10.98 -16.89
C VAL A 36 20.46 -12.22 -16.29
N PHE A 37 19.66 -12.96 -15.54
CA PHE A 37 20.07 -14.23 -14.98
C PHE A 37 18.98 -15.28 -15.20
N THR A 38 19.28 -16.29 -16.01
CA THR A 38 18.32 -17.34 -16.41
C THR A 38 18.67 -18.63 -15.69
N ASN A 39 17.90 -18.98 -14.67
CA ASN A 39 18.34 -20.00 -13.74
C ASN A 39 17.74 -21.39 -14.00
N SER A 40 18.56 -22.43 -13.79
CA SER A 40 18.18 -23.85 -13.70
C SER A 40 18.65 -24.41 -12.34
N VAL A 41 18.29 -23.74 -11.23
CA VAL A 41 18.72 -24.15 -9.88
C VAL A 41 18.22 -25.56 -9.57
N LYS A 42 19.07 -26.39 -9.00
CA LYS A 42 18.64 -27.60 -8.30
C LYS A 42 17.97 -27.23 -6.98
N TRP A 43 17.01 -28.02 -6.55
CA TRP A 43 16.29 -27.77 -5.30
C TRP A 43 17.26 -27.76 -4.12
N GLY A 44 17.49 -26.59 -3.49
CA GLY A 44 18.40 -26.42 -2.35
C GLY A 44 19.46 -25.33 -2.49
N ASP A 45 19.79 -24.87 -3.70
CA ASP A 45 20.76 -23.77 -3.86
C ASP A 45 20.06 -22.40 -3.81
N TYR A 46 20.74 -21.40 -3.23
CA TYR A 46 20.29 -20.02 -3.20
C TYR A 46 21.32 -19.12 -3.88
N ILE A 47 20.83 -18.17 -4.67
CA ILE A 47 21.68 -17.18 -5.33
C ILE A 47 21.25 -15.81 -4.85
N LYS A 48 22.23 -15.01 -4.43
CA LYS A 48 22.00 -13.68 -3.90
C LYS A 48 22.76 -12.66 -4.74
N PHE A 49 22.03 -11.73 -5.32
CA PHE A 49 22.62 -10.60 -6.04
C PHE A 49 22.58 -9.35 -5.17
N VAL A 50 23.76 -8.76 -4.95
CA VAL A 50 23.91 -7.44 -4.35
C VAL A 50 24.26 -6.47 -5.46
N ILE A 51 23.24 -5.75 -5.93
CA ILE A 51 23.38 -4.69 -6.94
C ILE A 51 23.54 -3.34 -6.21
N THR A 52 24.55 -2.56 -6.58
CA THR A 52 24.78 -1.19 -6.09
C THR A 52 24.63 -0.22 -7.24
N VAL A 53 23.80 0.82 -7.07
CA VAL A 53 23.48 1.81 -8.11
C VAL A 53 23.66 3.25 -7.63
N PRO A 54 23.69 4.24 -8.54
CA PRO A 54 23.62 5.66 -8.17
C PRO A 54 22.36 6.01 -7.37
N SER A 55 22.40 7.11 -6.60
CA SER A 55 21.26 7.60 -5.79
C SER A 55 20.06 8.12 -6.59
N HIS A 56 20.30 8.54 -7.83
CA HIS A 56 19.27 8.88 -8.81
C HIS A 56 19.31 7.84 -9.93
N PHE A 57 18.43 6.84 -9.85
CA PHE A 57 18.45 5.74 -10.80
C PHE A 57 17.08 5.07 -10.90
N ASN A 58 16.62 4.84 -12.12
CA ASN A 58 15.37 4.12 -12.35
C ASN A 58 15.62 2.62 -12.21
N LEU A 59 14.74 1.94 -11.47
CA LEU A 59 14.86 0.49 -11.28
C LEU A 59 13.81 -0.20 -12.12
N ASN A 60 14.21 -1.22 -12.89
CA ASN A 60 13.30 -2.15 -13.51
C ASN A 60 13.77 -3.56 -13.14
N LEU A 61 13.21 -4.09 -12.06
CA LEU A 61 13.60 -5.36 -11.48
C LEU A 61 12.45 -6.35 -11.63
N SER A 62 12.73 -7.50 -12.24
CA SER A 62 11.78 -8.58 -12.42
C SER A 62 12.41 -9.90 -11.98
N THR A 63 11.73 -10.66 -11.13
CA THR A 63 12.16 -12.00 -10.72
C THR A 63 10.99 -12.99 -10.72
N ALA A 64 11.25 -14.25 -11.05
CA ALA A 64 10.23 -15.30 -11.03
C ALA A 64 9.96 -15.81 -9.60
N ALA A 65 10.99 -15.95 -8.78
CA ALA A 65 10.88 -16.36 -7.38
C ALA A 65 12.08 -15.80 -6.62
N GLY A 66 11.82 -14.94 -5.64
CA GLY A 66 12.89 -14.31 -4.85
C GLY A 66 12.46 -12.96 -4.27
N GLU A 67 13.05 -12.64 -3.11
CA GLU A 67 12.84 -11.36 -2.43
C GLU A 67 13.61 -10.24 -3.15
N ILE A 68 12.95 -9.11 -3.38
CA ILE A 68 13.59 -7.88 -3.81
C ILE A 68 13.67 -6.96 -2.58
N THR A 69 14.88 -6.70 -2.09
CA THR A 69 15.10 -5.77 -0.97
C THR A 69 15.90 -4.54 -1.43
N ILE A 70 15.34 -3.34 -1.25
CA ILE A 70 16.04 -2.06 -1.41
C ILE A 70 16.47 -1.57 -0.03
N LEU A 71 17.78 -1.51 0.23
CA LEU A 71 18.34 -1.24 1.56
C LEU A 71 18.53 0.26 1.83
N ASP A 72 18.79 1.04 0.77
CA ASP A 72 19.17 2.44 0.84
C ASP A 72 18.19 3.33 0.09
N GLN A 73 18.25 4.64 0.37
CA GLN A 73 17.42 5.63 -0.31
C GLN A 73 17.74 5.68 -1.80
N ILE A 74 16.71 5.56 -2.63
CA ILE A 74 16.82 5.69 -4.07
C ILE A 74 15.75 6.63 -4.61
N THR A 75 16.13 7.46 -5.58
CA THR A 75 15.23 8.39 -6.25
C THR A 75 15.10 8.03 -7.72
N GLY A 76 13.86 7.90 -8.21
CA GLY A 76 13.59 7.61 -9.61
C GLY A 76 12.19 7.06 -9.84
N ASN A 77 11.96 6.52 -11.03
CA ASN A 77 10.78 5.73 -11.35
C ASN A 77 11.14 4.25 -11.30
N HIS A 78 10.52 3.54 -10.37
CA HIS A 78 10.85 2.16 -10.03
C HIS A 78 9.72 1.22 -10.43
N VAL A 79 10.06 0.14 -11.13
CA VAL A 79 9.18 -0.97 -11.47
C VAL A 79 9.79 -2.23 -10.85
N LEU A 80 9.09 -2.81 -9.88
CA LEU A 80 9.51 -3.97 -9.13
C LEU A 80 8.49 -5.08 -9.31
N PHE A 81 8.89 -6.21 -9.86
CA PHE A 81 8.03 -7.36 -10.07
C PHE A 81 8.68 -8.62 -9.49
N THR A 82 7.92 -9.39 -8.74
CA THR A 82 8.30 -10.75 -8.35
C THR A 82 7.09 -11.67 -8.37
N ALA A 83 7.21 -12.86 -8.96
CA ALA A 83 6.03 -13.74 -9.04
C ALA A 83 5.72 -14.47 -7.73
N GLY A 84 6.63 -14.50 -6.74
CA GLY A 84 6.38 -15.22 -5.47
C GLY A 84 7.21 -14.82 -4.25
N GLY A 85 8.15 -13.88 -4.35
CA GLY A 85 8.91 -13.40 -3.19
C GLY A 85 8.44 -12.04 -2.68
N ASP A 86 8.95 -11.60 -1.53
CA ASP A 86 8.56 -10.31 -0.97
C ASP A 86 9.23 -9.15 -1.72
N ILE A 87 8.58 -7.99 -1.76
CA ILE A 87 9.21 -6.74 -2.16
C ILE A 87 9.34 -5.88 -0.91
N ARG A 88 10.57 -5.59 -0.50
CA ARG A 88 10.87 -4.75 0.64
C ARG A 88 11.69 -3.54 0.21
N GLY A 89 11.39 -2.38 0.77
CA GLY A 89 12.20 -1.19 0.51
C GLY A 89 12.08 -0.15 1.60
N LYS A 90 13.09 0.72 1.68
CA LYS A 90 13.09 1.85 2.61
C LYS A 90 13.47 3.13 1.85
N ASN A 91 12.83 4.24 2.18
CA ASN A 91 13.15 5.58 1.66
C ASN A 91 13.17 5.64 0.12
N ILE A 92 12.06 5.29 -0.51
CA ILE A 92 11.96 5.35 -1.97
C ILE A 92 11.30 6.68 -2.37
N ASN A 93 11.95 7.39 -3.29
CA ASN A 93 11.53 8.70 -3.77
C ASN A 93 11.22 8.66 -5.28
N GLY A 94 10.22 9.43 -5.74
CA GLY A 94 9.77 9.43 -7.15
C GLY A 94 8.56 8.54 -7.43
N GLY A 95 8.56 7.77 -8.52
CA GLY A 95 7.44 6.87 -8.89
C GLY A 95 7.72 5.42 -8.48
N MET A 96 6.70 4.68 -8.04
CA MET A 96 6.83 3.26 -7.73
C MET A 96 5.69 2.44 -8.33
N ASN A 97 6.03 1.37 -9.05
CA ASN A 97 5.13 0.31 -9.45
C ASN A 97 5.66 -1.04 -8.93
N ALA A 98 5.08 -1.57 -7.85
CA ALA A 98 5.53 -2.81 -7.24
C ALA A 98 4.45 -3.91 -7.31
N SER A 99 4.77 -5.09 -7.83
CA SER A 99 3.80 -6.17 -7.98
C SER A 99 4.38 -7.51 -7.51
N THR A 100 3.68 -8.18 -6.59
CA THR A 100 4.01 -9.53 -6.13
C THR A 100 2.79 -10.35 -5.73
N GLN A 101 2.93 -11.67 -5.82
CA GLN A 101 1.97 -12.61 -5.22
C GLN A 101 2.22 -12.86 -3.71
N ALA A 102 3.32 -12.37 -3.14
CA ALA A 102 3.67 -12.47 -1.72
C ALA A 102 3.42 -11.14 -0.97
N GLU A 103 4.33 -10.68 -0.09
CA GLU A 103 4.20 -9.45 0.69
C GLU A 103 4.96 -8.27 0.06
N ILE A 104 4.40 -7.05 0.19
CA ILE A 104 5.11 -5.81 -0.13
C ILE A 104 5.20 -4.98 1.14
N SER A 105 6.41 -4.62 1.57
CA SER A 105 6.64 -3.82 2.77
C SER A 105 7.53 -2.62 2.45
N PHE A 106 7.03 -1.40 2.64
CA PHE A 106 7.84 -0.20 2.44
C PHE A 106 7.91 0.65 3.71
N LEU A 107 9.12 0.90 4.19
CA LEU A 107 9.37 1.80 5.31
C LEU A 107 9.70 3.19 4.74
N GLU A 108 8.70 4.08 4.76
CA GLU A 108 8.79 5.50 4.34
C GLU A 108 8.93 5.69 2.81
N MET A 109 7.92 6.32 2.21
CA MET A 109 7.79 6.56 0.78
C MET A 109 7.53 8.05 0.50
N PHE A 110 8.42 8.70 -0.24
CA PHE A 110 8.27 10.09 -0.67
C PHE A 110 7.98 10.13 -2.17
N LEU A 111 6.79 9.67 -2.54
CA LEU A 111 6.48 9.30 -3.92
C LEU A 111 5.44 10.24 -4.53
N GLU A 112 5.59 10.56 -5.82
CA GLU A 112 4.61 11.33 -6.61
C GLU A 112 3.38 10.46 -6.95
N SER A 113 3.61 9.18 -7.23
CA SER A 113 2.58 8.17 -7.40
C SER A 113 3.09 6.77 -7.02
N VAL A 114 2.27 6.01 -6.30
CA VAL A 114 2.53 4.60 -5.97
C VAL A 114 1.45 3.76 -6.60
N HIS A 115 1.81 2.77 -7.41
CA HIS A 115 0.95 1.65 -7.74
C HIS A 115 1.55 0.41 -7.09
N SER A 116 0.81 -0.31 -6.26
CA SER A 116 1.32 -1.59 -5.80
C SER A 116 0.24 -2.64 -5.72
N ASN A 117 0.54 -3.83 -6.23
CA ASN A 117 -0.34 -5.00 -6.22
C ASN A 117 0.26 -6.12 -5.37
N CYS A 118 -0.38 -6.46 -4.26
CA CYS A 118 0.07 -7.50 -3.34
C CYS A 118 -1.02 -8.59 -3.21
N ARG A 119 -0.76 -9.77 -2.65
CA ARG A 119 -1.83 -10.72 -2.24
C ARG A 119 -1.85 -11.00 -0.73
N ARG A 120 -0.88 -10.49 0.02
CA ARG A 120 -0.71 -10.67 1.47
C ARG A 120 -0.64 -9.29 2.15
N ARG A 121 0.13 -9.10 3.21
CA ARG A 121 0.15 -7.84 3.98
C ARG A 121 0.86 -6.71 3.22
N HIS A 122 0.50 -5.46 3.51
CA HIS A 122 1.08 -4.28 2.89
C HIS A 122 1.44 -3.18 3.92
N PRO A 123 2.41 -3.38 4.84
CA PRO A 123 2.79 -2.36 5.81
C PRO A 123 3.54 -1.18 5.14
N VAL A 124 2.92 0.00 5.12
CA VAL A 124 3.53 1.25 4.63
C VAL A 124 3.42 2.33 5.70
N LYS A 125 4.54 2.79 6.27
CA LYS A 125 4.49 3.70 7.43
C LYS A 125 4.00 5.11 7.08
N ASP A 126 4.62 5.77 6.11
CA ASP A 126 4.31 7.16 5.75
C ASP A 126 4.43 7.34 4.23
N VAL A 127 3.42 7.96 3.61
CA VAL A 127 3.38 8.31 2.19
C VAL A 127 3.14 9.80 2.03
N LYS A 128 4.10 10.51 1.42
CA LYS A 128 4.05 11.97 1.30
C LYS A 128 3.39 12.51 0.03
N GLY A 129 3.10 11.66 -0.96
CA GLY A 129 2.34 12.07 -2.15
C GLY A 129 1.21 11.10 -2.48
N LYS A 130 0.74 11.09 -3.73
CA LYS A 130 -0.44 10.30 -4.12
C LYS A 130 -0.13 8.81 -4.10
N ALA A 131 -1.07 8.04 -3.60
CA ALA A 131 -0.89 6.60 -3.45
C ALA A 131 -2.07 5.81 -4.03
N ASN A 132 -1.77 4.71 -4.70
CA ASN A 132 -2.74 3.76 -5.24
C ASN A 132 -2.29 2.33 -4.90
N PHE A 133 -2.81 1.80 -3.80
CA PHE A 133 -2.53 0.44 -3.35
C PHE A 133 -3.69 -0.47 -3.73
N LEU A 134 -3.44 -1.50 -4.52
CA LEU A 134 -4.44 -2.50 -4.90
C LEU A 134 -3.96 -3.89 -4.44
N THR A 135 -4.86 -4.82 -4.15
CA THR A 135 -4.48 -6.20 -3.81
C THR A 135 -5.64 -7.15 -4.10
N SER A 136 -5.34 -8.38 -4.49
CA SER A 136 -6.38 -9.37 -4.82
C SER A 136 -6.84 -10.22 -3.63
N GLY A 137 -6.29 -10.01 -2.42
CA GLY A 137 -6.65 -10.82 -1.24
C GLY A 137 -5.88 -10.48 0.03
N GLY A 138 -4.93 -9.56 -0.07
CA GLY A 138 -4.04 -9.17 0.99
C GLY A 138 -4.58 -8.02 1.83
N ASN A 139 -4.05 -7.91 3.04
CA ASN A 139 -4.37 -6.80 3.94
C ASN A 139 -3.52 -5.58 3.59
N ILE A 140 -4.15 -4.43 3.39
CA ILE A 140 -3.44 -3.16 3.24
C ILE A 140 -3.25 -2.56 4.63
N VAL A 141 -2.01 -2.29 5.05
CA VAL A 141 -1.74 -1.70 6.37
C VAL A 141 -0.90 -0.44 6.20
N CYS A 142 -1.50 0.74 6.26
CA CYS A 142 -0.75 1.98 6.11
C CYS A 142 -0.76 2.82 7.39
N GLY A 143 0.31 3.55 7.66
CA GLY A 143 0.36 4.53 8.73
C GLY A 143 -0.29 5.82 8.26
N ASN A 144 0.47 6.74 7.67
CA ASN A 144 -0.04 8.07 7.32
C ASN A 144 0.05 8.38 5.83
N PHE A 145 -0.99 9.03 5.31
CA PHE A 145 -1.03 9.64 3.99
C PHE A 145 -1.09 11.16 4.12
N ALA A 146 -0.10 11.87 3.54
CA ALA A 146 -0.11 13.33 3.50
C ALA A 146 -1.05 13.87 2.42
N GLU A 147 -1.18 13.16 1.30
CA GLU A 147 -2.03 13.53 0.16
C GLU A 147 -3.17 12.51 -0.05
N SER A 148 -3.74 12.47 -1.26
CA SER A 148 -4.82 11.58 -1.63
C SER A 148 -4.36 10.12 -1.78
N ALA A 149 -5.11 9.18 -1.22
CA ALA A 149 -4.85 7.75 -1.35
C ALA A 149 -6.04 6.99 -1.96
N THR A 150 -5.75 5.98 -2.80
CA THR A 150 -6.71 4.99 -3.27
C THR A 150 -6.24 3.62 -2.80
N LEU A 151 -7.05 2.92 -2.03
CA LEU A 151 -6.70 1.65 -1.40
C LEU A 151 -7.79 0.62 -1.75
N GLY A 152 -7.42 -0.47 -2.39
CA GLY A 152 -8.34 -1.48 -2.92
C GLY A 152 -7.89 -2.90 -2.59
N THR A 153 -8.76 -3.72 -2.02
CA THR A 153 -8.51 -5.16 -1.83
C THR A 153 -9.71 -5.99 -2.24
N ALA A 154 -9.54 -7.25 -2.68
CA ALA A 154 -10.70 -8.11 -2.93
C ALA A 154 -11.17 -8.82 -1.65
N GLY A 155 -10.26 -9.31 -0.82
CA GLY A 155 -10.61 -10.14 0.34
C GLY A 155 -9.95 -9.73 1.67
N GLY A 156 -8.95 -8.86 1.65
CA GLY A 156 -8.24 -8.49 2.87
C GLY A 156 -8.82 -7.26 3.57
N ASP A 157 -8.30 -7.00 4.75
CA ASP A 157 -8.62 -5.81 5.54
C ASP A 157 -7.80 -4.61 5.07
N ILE A 158 -8.35 -3.40 5.23
CA ILE A 158 -7.62 -2.15 5.04
C ILE A 158 -7.51 -1.45 6.40
N LEU A 159 -6.29 -1.38 6.94
CA LEU A 159 -5.98 -0.68 8.19
C LEU A 159 -5.15 0.56 7.87
N VAL A 160 -5.68 1.75 8.15
CA VAL A 160 -4.95 3.01 7.96
C VAL A 160 -4.93 3.83 9.24
N ARG A 161 -3.80 4.45 9.58
CA ARG A 161 -3.75 5.32 10.75
C ARG A 161 -4.33 6.71 10.42
N ASN A 162 -3.70 7.47 9.53
CA ASN A 162 -4.11 8.84 9.24
C ASN A 162 -4.13 9.16 7.74
N VAL A 163 -5.10 9.95 7.29
CA VAL A 163 -5.15 10.49 5.92
C VAL A 163 -5.43 11.99 5.95
N ALA A 164 -4.50 12.80 5.44
CA ALA A 164 -4.64 14.25 5.38
C ALA A 164 -5.37 14.74 4.11
N GLY A 165 -4.98 14.28 2.91
CA GLY A 165 -5.53 14.77 1.64
C GLY A 165 -6.86 14.17 1.19
N GLY A 166 -7.35 13.13 1.87
CA GLY A 166 -8.57 12.37 1.52
C GLY A 166 -8.26 11.00 0.92
N ALA A 167 -9.19 10.06 1.01
CA ALA A 167 -8.92 8.71 0.50
C ALA A 167 -10.15 7.95 0.00
N ASN A 168 -9.92 7.05 -0.95
CA ASN A 168 -10.90 6.11 -1.46
C ASN A 168 -10.50 4.69 -1.06
N PHE A 169 -11.30 4.06 -0.22
CA PHE A 169 -11.09 2.71 0.31
C PHE A 169 -12.13 1.77 -0.28
N LYS A 170 -11.67 0.65 -0.86
CA LYS A 170 -12.55 -0.37 -1.44
C LYS A 170 -12.12 -1.77 -1.02
N THR A 171 -13.02 -2.55 -0.43
CA THR A 171 -12.83 -3.98 -0.21
C THR A 171 -14.08 -4.77 -0.59
N ALA A 172 -13.96 -6.05 -0.96
CA ALA A 172 -15.15 -6.89 -1.17
C ALA A 172 -15.49 -7.68 0.10
N GLY A 173 -14.51 -8.35 0.73
CA GLY A 173 -14.75 -9.20 1.89
C GLY A 173 -14.23 -8.71 3.24
N GLY A 174 -13.27 -7.77 3.26
CA GLY A 174 -12.59 -7.39 4.50
C GLY A 174 -13.17 -6.16 5.19
N ASN A 175 -12.60 -5.87 6.36
CA ASN A 175 -12.94 -4.71 7.17
C ASN A 175 -12.10 -3.50 6.73
N ILE A 176 -12.65 -2.30 6.91
CA ILE A 176 -11.89 -1.06 6.75
C ILE A 176 -11.81 -0.39 8.11
N LYS A 177 -10.60 -0.21 8.64
CA LYS A 177 -10.34 0.50 9.88
C LYS A 177 -9.45 1.70 9.63
N VAL A 178 -9.90 2.89 10.02
CA VAL A 178 -9.14 4.14 9.87
C VAL A 178 -9.13 4.93 11.17
N ALA A 179 -7.96 5.36 11.67
CA ALA A 179 -7.95 6.15 12.90
C ALA A 179 -8.35 7.62 12.67
N SER A 180 -7.83 8.27 11.63
CA SER A 180 -8.18 9.67 11.33
C SER A 180 -8.28 9.99 9.84
N LEU A 181 -9.37 10.66 9.45
CA LEU A 181 -9.62 11.16 8.10
C LEU A 181 -9.81 12.68 8.13
N GLN A 182 -8.83 13.43 7.63
CA GLN A 182 -8.89 14.90 7.57
C GLN A 182 -9.48 15.40 6.26
N GLY A 183 -9.15 14.75 5.15
CA GLY A 183 -9.72 15.06 3.84
C GLY A 183 -10.99 14.27 3.52
N SER A 184 -11.67 14.68 2.45
CA SER A 184 -12.88 14.00 1.97
C SER A 184 -12.59 12.55 1.59
N SER A 185 -13.33 11.62 2.15
CA SER A 185 -13.03 10.19 2.04
C SER A 185 -14.26 9.34 1.73
N VAL A 186 -14.06 8.30 0.92
CA VAL A 186 -15.09 7.34 0.52
C VAL A 186 -14.63 5.96 0.97
N LEU A 187 -15.44 5.27 1.75
CA LEU A 187 -15.17 3.92 2.24
C LEU A 187 -16.26 3.00 1.69
N THR A 188 -15.88 1.92 1.02
CA THR A 188 -16.81 0.93 0.46
C THR A 188 -16.34 -0.48 0.78
N THR A 189 -17.19 -1.28 1.43
CA THR A 189 -17.00 -2.72 1.63
C THR A 189 -18.25 -3.48 1.23
N ALA A 190 -18.14 -4.73 0.76
CA ALA A 190 -19.31 -5.54 0.40
C ALA A 190 -19.72 -6.53 1.51
N GLY A 191 -18.84 -6.88 2.45
CA GLY A 191 -19.17 -7.86 3.49
C GLY A 191 -18.45 -7.68 4.83
N GLY A 192 -17.66 -6.62 5.00
CA GLY A 192 -16.98 -6.33 6.26
C GLY A 192 -17.52 -5.11 6.99
N SER A 193 -17.00 -4.88 8.19
CA SER A 193 -17.33 -3.73 9.02
C SER A 193 -16.45 -2.52 8.67
N LEU A 194 -17.00 -1.33 8.91
CA LEU A 194 -16.32 -0.05 8.73
C LEU A 194 -16.10 0.59 10.11
N MET A 195 -14.85 0.78 10.51
CA MET A 195 -14.49 1.46 11.75
C MET A 195 -13.67 2.71 11.45
N VAL A 196 -14.15 3.88 11.89
CA VAL A 196 -13.42 5.14 11.76
C VAL A 196 -13.38 5.85 13.12
N ASP A 197 -12.20 6.05 13.71
CA ASP A 197 -12.14 6.66 15.05
C ASP A 197 -12.49 8.16 14.98
N ALA A 198 -11.92 8.91 14.02
CA ALA A 198 -12.21 10.32 13.81
C ALA A 198 -12.30 10.72 12.33
N ALA A 199 -13.46 11.23 11.92
CA ALA A 199 -13.71 11.84 10.61
C ALA A 199 -13.81 13.37 10.75
N ILE A 200 -12.71 14.06 10.46
CA ILE A 200 -12.65 15.53 10.46
C ILE A 200 -13.19 16.07 9.13
N GLY A 201 -12.80 15.42 8.02
CA GLY A 201 -13.31 15.72 6.68
C GLY A 201 -14.65 15.04 6.40
N LYS A 202 -15.19 15.31 5.20
CA LYS A 202 -16.40 14.65 4.70
C LYS A 202 -16.20 13.15 4.55
N ILE A 203 -17.14 12.35 5.03
CA ILE A 203 -17.11 10.89 4.90
C ILE A 203 -18.31 10.34 4.13
N ASN A 204 -18.05 9.40 3.24
CA ASN A 204 -19.07 8.60 2.56
C ASN A 204 -18.78 7.12 2.80
N ALA A 205 -19.44 6.52 3.79
CA ALA A 205 -19.25 5.14 4.19
C ALA A 205 -20.38 4.27 3.62
N LYS A 206 -20.01 3.18 2.94
CA LYS A 206 -20.95 2.24 2.33
C LYS A 206 -20.55 0.81 2.67
N THR A 207 -21.45 0.05 3.27
CA THR A 207 -21.31 -1.40 3.44
C THR A 207 -22.58 -2.12 2.99
N SER A 208 -22.49 -3.37 2.53
CA SER A 208 -23.68 -4.18 2.25
C SER A 208 -24.02 -5.11 3.41
N ALA A 209 -23.03 -5.57 4.17
CA ALA A 209 -23.20 -6.40 5.35
C ALA A 209 -22.05 -6.11 6.32
N GLY A 210 -22.37 -5.66 7.52
CA GLY A 210 -21.38 -5.33 8.55
C GLY A 210 -21.73 -4.06 9.32
N GLU A 211 -21.09 -3.91 10.46
CA GLU A 211 -21.29 -2.77 11.35
C GLU A 211 -20.58 -1.52 10.81
N VAL A 212 -21.16 -0.35 11.04
CA VAL A 212 -20.51 0.93 10.78
C VAL A 212 -20.34 1.66 12.10
N LEU A 213 -19.11 1.70 12.59
CA LEU A 213 -18.73 2.42 13.81
C LEU A 213 -17.91 3.64 13.42
N ILE A 214 -18.43 4.85 13.69
CA ILE A 214 -17.66 6.08 13.54
C ILE A 214 -17.59 6.79 14.89
N GLY A 215 -16.40 6.84 15.49
CA GLY A 215 -16.21 7.38 16.84
C GLY A 215 -16.54 8.87 16.93
N LEU A 216 -16.08 9.68 15.99
CA LEU A 216 -16.33 11.12 15.99
C LEU A 216 -16.40 11.71 14.58
N VAL A 217 -17.48 12.44 14.29
CA VAL A 217 -17.70 13.15 13.02
C VAL A 217 -17.76 14.66 13.26
N HIS A 218 -16.89 15.42 12.59
CA HIS A 218 -16.86 16.90 12.64
C HIS A 218 -17.49 17.59 11.43
N SER A 219 -17.78 16.87 10.35
CA SER A 219 -18.29 17.43 9.09
C SER A 219 -19.43 16.58 8.51
N ASP A 220 -19.67 16.67 7.21
CA ASP A 220 -20.66 15.87 6.48
C ASP A 220 -20.36 14.37 6.60
N ALA A 221 -21.38 13.58 6.95
CA ALA A 221 -21.32 12.12 6.87
C ALA A 221 -22.50 11.56 6.09
N ILE A 222 -22.20 10.73 5.10
CA ILE A 222 -23.18 9.93 4.38
C ILE A 222 -22.86 8.47 4.67
N ILE A 223 -23.77 7.77 5.32
CA ILE A 223 -23.60 6.38 5.72
C ILE A 223 -24.70 5.57 5.07
N LYS A 224 -24.33 4.51 4.37
CA LYS A 224 -25.29 3.57 3.76
C LYS A 224 -24.93 2.15 4.15
N THR A 225 -25.88 1.45 4.74
CA THR A 225 -25.78 0.01 5.00
C THR A 225 -27.06 -0.70 4.64
N SER A 226 -26.95 -1.93 4.14
CA SER A 226 -28.12 -2.79 3.88
C SER A 226 -28.46 -3.67 5.09
N ALA A 227 -27.44 -4.11 5.84
CA ALA A 227 -27.60 -4.96 7.02
C ALA A 227 -26.45 -4.72 8.01
N GLY A 228 -26.79 -4.34 9.25
CA GLY A 228 -25.84 -4.15 10.34
C GLY A 228 -26.19 -2.96 11.23
N GLU A 229 -25.51 -2.86 12.37
CA GLU A 229 -25.67 -1.74 13.30
C GLU A 229 -24.83 -0.54 12.82
N VAL A 230 -25.38 0.66 12.99
CA VAL A 230 -24.67 1.91 12.73
C VAL A 230 -24.56 2.69 14.02
N GLU A 231 -23.35 2.82 14.54
CA GLU A 231 -23.06 3.69 15.68
C GLU A 231 -22.20 4.86 15.21
N ILE A 232 -22.68 6.08 15.46
CA ILE A 232 -21.89 7.29 15.19
C ILE A 232 -21.84 8.23 16.38
N GLY A 233 -20.64 8.72 16.68
CA GLY A 233 -20.43 9.89 17.50
C GLY A 233 -20.36 11.14 16.65
N VAL A 234 -21.19 12.13 16.94
CA VAL A 234 -21.20 13.42 16.27
C VAL A 234 -20.63 14.45 17.22
N ALA A 235 -19.59 15.18 16.78
CA ALA A 235 -19.03 16.26 17.56
C ALA A 235 -20.08 17.35 17.77
N ALA A 236 -20.20 17.88 19.00
CA ALA A 236 -21.11 19.01 19.27
C ALA A 236 -20.83 20.26 18.40
N THR A 237 -19.62 20.38 17.86
CA THR A 237 -19.20 21.45 16.95
C THR A 237 -19.49 21.15 15.48
N ASN A 238 -20.11 20.01 15.15
CA ASN A 238 -20.36 19.62 13.77
C ASN A 238 -21.44 20.52 13.14
N THR A 239 -21.09 21.20 12.04
CA THR A 239 -22.01 22.02 11.25
C THR A 239 -22.44 21.36 9.93
N GLY A 240 -21.91 20.16 9.65
CA GLY A 240 -22.19 19.36 8.47
C GLY A 240 -23.46 18.54 8.58
N LYS A 241 -23.88 17.96 7.45
CA LYS A 241 -25.10 17.14 7.37
C LYS A 241 -24.77 15.68 7.60
N ILE A 242 -25.55 15.03 8.46
CA ILE A 242 -25.49 13.59 8.69
C ILE A 242 -26.68 12.93 7.99
N ASN A 243 -26.40 12.03 7.06
CA ASN A 243 -27.41 11.25 6.34
C ASN A 243 -27.08 9.77 6.47
N ILE A 244 -27.97 9.03 7.14
CA ILE A 244 -27.82 7.59 7.37
C ILE A 244 -28.97 6.89 6.66
N GLN A 245 -28.62 5.91 5.82
CA GLN A 245 -29.58 5.02 5.17
C GLN A 245 -29.25 3.60 5.62
N ASN A 246 -30.07 3.06 6.51
CA ASN A 246 -30.01 1.66 6.92
C ASN A 246 -31.29 0.95 6.46
N SER A 247 -31.14 -0.20 5.81
CA SER A 247 -32.28 -1.03 5.42
C SER A 247 -32.68 -2.05 6.51
N SER A 248 -31.73 -2.51 7.33
CA SER A 248 -31.96 -3.49 8.40
C SER A 248 -30.88 -3.40 9.48
N GLY A 249 -31.30 -3.21 10.74
CA GLY A 249 -30.44 -3.02 11.90
C GLY A 249 -30.69 -1.69 12.60
N ASP A 250 -30.11 -1.53 13.78
CA ASP A 250 -30.28 -0.35 14.61
C ASP A 250 -29.32 0.77 14.21
N VAL A 251 -29.75 2.01 14.43
CA VAL A 251 -28.94 3.21 14.20
C VAL A 251 -28.88 3.99 15.51
N GLU A 252 -27.69 4.05 16.10
CA GLU A 252 -27.41 4.85 17.29
C GLU A 252 -26.57 6.07 16.91
N ILE A 253 -27.04 7.25 17.32
CA ILE A 253 -26.32 8.52 17.14
C ILE A 253 -26.08 9.11 18.53
N ARG A 254 -24.81 9.32 18.88
CA ARG A 254 -24.41 9.97 20.13
C ARG A 254 -23.87 11.35 19.83
N ILE A 255 -24.41 12.37 20.48
CA ILE A 255 -23.79 13.71 20.45
C ILE A 255 -22.72 13.75 21.53
N LEU A 256 -21.47 13.85 21.11
CA LEU A 256 -20.33 13.89 22.02
C LEU A 256 -20.03 15.35 22.37
N GLN A 257 -20.40 15.72 23.59
CA GLN A 257 -19.99 16.97 24.21
C GLN A 257 -18.57 16.81 24.77
N ARG A 258 -17.81 17.89 24.67
CA ARG A 258 -16.38 17.97 24.98
C ARG A 258 -16.05 17.50 26.39
#